data_AF-A0A954JDL2-F1
#
_entry.id   AF-A0A954JDL2-F1
#
_cell.length_a   1.000
_cell.length_b   1.000
_cell.length_c   1.000
_cell.angle_alpha   90.00
_cell.angle_beta   90.00
_cell.angle_gamma   90.00
#
_symmetry.space_group_name_H-M   'P 1'
#
loop_
_entity.id
_entity.type
_entity.pdbx_description
1 polymer ?
#
loop_
_entity_poly.entity_id
_entity_poly.type
_entity_poly.pdbx_seq_one_letter_code
_entity_poly.pdbx_strand_id
1 'polypeptide(L)' 'MNLPILFYLLPMTAVASLVYSASRFEDTHAILTKSVRLFIQITLFLAGILLVLYFLTARL' A
#
# COMPACT_ATOMS: atom_id res chain seq x y z
N MET A 1 15.55 13.43 0.10
CA MET A 1 14.60 12.43 0.62
C MET A 1 15.40 11.42 1.44
N ASN A 2 15.24 11.37 2.76
CA ASN A 2 16.02 10.44 3.59
C ASN A 2 15.61 9.00 3.26
N LEU A 3 16.51 8.26 2.60
CA LEU A 3 16.41 6.81 2.32
C LEU A 3 15.79 5.96 3.45
N PRO A 4 16.06 6.18 4.76
CA PRO A 4 15.46 5.36 5.83
C PRO A 4 13.92 5.32 5.83
N ILE A 5 13.23 6.40 5.43
CA ILE A 5 11.76 6.48 5.51
C ILE A 5 11.05 5.57 4.49
N LEU A 6 11.62 5.40 3.30
CA LEU A 6 11.05 4.55 2.26
C LEU A 6 11.02 3.08 2.68
N PHE A 7 12.00 2.64 3.49
CA PHE A 7 12.02 1.28 4.04
C PHE A 7 10.89 1.01 5.04
N TYR A 8 10.34 2.04 5.68
CA TYR A 8 9.21 1.89 6.60
C TYR A 8 7.86 1.92 5.90
N LEU A 9 7.77 2.48 4.69
CA LEU A 9 6.51 2.63 3.96
C LEU A 9 5.86 1.27 3.60
N LEU A 10 6.65 0.33 3.10
CA LEU A 10 6.18 -1.02 2.79
C LEU A 10 5.69 -1.80 4.01
N PRO A 11 6.48 -1.98 5.08
CA PRO A 11 6.03 -2.69 6.27
C PRO A 11 4.86 -1.98 6.96
N MET A 12 4.84 -0.64 7.01
CA MET A 12 3.70 0.10 7.56
C MET A 12 2.41 -0.16 6.79
N THR A 13 2.47 -0.12 5.45
CA THR A 13 1.29 -0.36 4.62
C THR A 13 0.81 -1.81 4.76
N ALA A 14 1.73 -2.76 4.85
CA ALA A 14 1.41 -4.16 5.10
C ALA A 14 0.71 -4.35 6.45
N VAL A 15 1.26 -3.80 7.53
CA VAL A 15 0.67 -3.87 8.88
C VAL A 15 -0.71 -3.18 8.91
N ALA A 16 -0.85 -2.00 8.33
CA ALA A 16 -2.12 -1.30 8.28
C ALA A 16 -3.21 -2.11 7.55
N SER A 17 -2.87 -2.72 6.40
CA SER A 17 -3.80 -3.56 5.65
C SER A 17 -4.21 -4.83 6.41
N LEU A 18 -3.28 -5.41 7.17
CA LEU A 18 -3.51 -6.57 8.02
C LEU A 18 -4.42 -6.23 9.20
N VAL A 19 -4.12 -5.16 9.94
CA VAL A 19 -4.92 -4.69 11.09
C VAL A 19 -6.33 -4.35 10.66
N TYR A 20 -6.50 -3.68 9.52
CA TYR A 20 -7.82 -3.36 8.99
C TYR A 20 -8.63 -4.63 8.68
N SER A 21 -8.01 -5.61 8.01
CA SER A 21 -8.71 -6.84 7.64
C SER A 21 -8.99 -7.71 8.87
N ALA A 22 -8.07 -7.77 9.83
CA ALA A 22 -8.24 -8.49 11.10
C ALA A 22 -9.36 -7.89 11.96
N SER A 23 -9.57 -6.57 11.87
CA SER A 23 -10.69 -5.90 12.56
C SER A 23 -12.04 -6.19 11.91
N ARG A 24 -12.06 -6.63 10.64
CA ARG A 24 -13.30 -6.76 9.84
C ARG A 24 -13.74 -8.20 9.62
N PHE A 25 -12.80 -9.13 9.58
CA PHE A 25 -13.05 -10.54 9.25
C PHE A 25 -12.58 -11.42 10.40
N GLU A 26 -13.36 -12.45 10.72
CA GLU A 26 -13.04 -13.43 11.77
C GLU A 26 -12.29 -14.63 11.20
N ASP A 27 -12.53 -14.98 9.93
CA ASP A 27 -11.87 -16.07 9.23
C ASP A 27 -10.43 -15.69 8.85
N THR A 28 -9.46 -16.48 9.31
CA THR A 28 -8.02 -16.21 9.10
C THR A 28 -7.64 -16.18 7.62
N HIS A 29 -8.22 -17.06 6.81
CA HIS A 29 -7.94 -17.12 5.38
C HIS A 29 -8.50 -15.89 4.65
N ALA A 30 -9.68 -15.43 5.05
CA ALA A 30 -10.27 -14.18 4.59
C ALA A 30 -9.41 -12.97 5.01
N ILE A 31 -8.94 -12.91 6.26
CA ILE A 31 -8.05 -11.83 6.74
C ILE A 31 -6.83 -11.72 5.82
N LEU A 32 -6.09 -12.81 5.61
CA LEU A 32 -4.86 -12.79 4.80
C LEU A 32 -5.15 -12.38 3.35
N THR A 33 -6.15 -13.00 2.72
CA THR A 33 -6.49 -12.73 1.32
C THR A 33 -6.92 -11.27 1.11
N LYS A 34 -7.73 -10.72 2.01
CA LYS A 34 -8.21 -9.33 1.93
C LYS A 34 -7.11 -8.34 2.25
N SER A 35 -6.24 -8.64 3.21
CA SER A 35 -5.08 -7.82 3.56
C SER A 35 -4.14 -7.67 2.37
N VAL A 36 -3.77 -8.78 1.74
CA VAL A 36 -2.88 -8.78 0.57
C VAL A 36 -3.52 -8.00 -0.59
N ARG A 37 -4.81 -8.22 -0.87
CA ARG A 37 -5.52 -7.48 -1.91
C ARG A 37 -5.52 -5.97 -1.64
N LEU A 38 -5.76 -5.57 -0.39
CA LEU A 38 -5.82 -4.17 0.01
C LEU A 38 -4.44 -3.50 -0.02
N PHE A 39 -3.40 -4.20 0.44
CA PHE A 39 -2.00 -3.79 0.30
C PHE A 39 -1.61 -3.52 -1.16
N ILE A 40 -1.93 -4.46 -2.05
CA ILE A 40 -1.65 -4.34 -3.49
C ILE A 40 -2.43 -3.16 -4.09
N GLN A 41 -3.71 -3.00 -3.75
CA GLN A 41 -4.52 -1.88 -4.24
C GLN A 41 -3.95 -0.52 -3.84
N ILE A 42 -3.59 -0.34 -2.56
CA ILE A 42 -2.99 0.92 -2.09
C ILE A 42 -1.67 1.19 -2.82
N THR A 43 -0.81 0.18 -2.90
CA THR A 43 0.52 0.32 -3.51
C THR A 43 0.43 0.69 -4.99
N LEU A 44 -0.42 -0.02 -5.76
CA LEU A 44 -0.62 0.25 -7.17
C LEU A 44 -1.24 1.63 -7.41
N PHE A 45 -2.20 2.03 -6.59
CA PHE A 45 -2.83 3.34 -6.71
C PHE A 45 -1.82 4.46 -6.46
N LEU A 46 -1.02 4.35 -5.40
CA LEU A 46 0.01 5.33 -5.07
C LEU A 46 1.09 5.40 -6.15
N ALA A 47 1.54 4.24 -6.65
CA ALA A 47 2.51 4.15 -7.74
C ALA A 47 1.96 4.77 -9.03
N GLY A 48 0.68 4.54 -9.35
CA GLY A 48 0.00 5.15 -10.50
C GLY A 48 -0.05 6.67 -10.41
N ILE A 49 -0.41 7.23 -9.24
CA ILE A 49 -0.39 8.68 -9.02
C ILE A 49 1.02 9.23 -9.20
N LEU A 50 2.02 8.62 -8.57
CA LEU A 50 3.41 9.06 -8.70
C LEU A 50 3.90 9.03 -10.14
N LEU A 51 3.51 8.02 -10.90
CA LEU A 51 3.82 7.91 -12.33
C LEU A 51 3.18 9.04 -13.11
N VAL A 52 1.88 9.32 -12.90
CA VAL A 52 1.18 10.43 -13.56
C VAL A 52 1.84 11.77 -13.23
N LEU A 53 2.16 12.02 -11.95
CA LEU A 53 2.84 13.23 -11.52
C LEU A 53 4.23 13.36 -12.13
N TYR A 54 4.97 12.26 -12.21
CA TYR A 54 6.29 12.22 -12.85
C TYR A 54 6.21 12.60 -14.33
N PHE A 55 5.25 12.01 -15.07
CA PHE A 55 5.04 12.36 -16.48
C PHE A 55 4.60 13.81 -16.66
N LEU A 56 3.75 14.33 -15.77
CA LEU A 56 3.34 15.73 -15.79
C LEU A 56 4.55 16.64 -15.57
N THR A 57 5.37 16.38 -14.55
CA THR A 57 6.62 17.12 -14.28
C THR A 57 7.63 17.01 -15.43
N ALA A 58 7.79 15.85 -16.07
CA ALA A 58 8.75 15.67 -17.15
C ALA A 58 8.32 16.37 -18.46
N ARG A 59 7.05 16.76 -18.57
CA ARG A 59 6.47 17.43 -19.74
C ARG A 59 6.14 18.90 -19.49
N LEU A 60 6.26 19.37 -18.25
CA LEU A 60 6.10 20.77 -17.82
C LEU A 60 7.47 21.43 -17.69
#